data_AF-A0A536WHJ1-F1
#
_entry.id   AF-A0A536WHJ1-F1
#
_cell.length_a   1.000
_cell.length_b   1.000
_cell.length_c   1.000
_cell.angle_alpha   90.00
_cell.angle_beta   90.00
_cell.angle_gamma   90.00
#
_symmetry.space_group_name_H-M   'P 1'
#
loop_
_entity.id
_entity.type
_entity.pdbx_description
1 polymer ?
#
loop_
_entity_poly.entity_id
_entity_poly.type
_entity_poly.pdbx_seq_one_letter_code
_entity_poly.pdbx_strand_id
1 'polypeptide(L)' 'MSGARLHIVAADYEISFEPSRRRVRVEFNGAWVADSTRALILHETRQPPAYYFPREDVQMALLEKTSQVTHCP' A
#
# COMPACT_ATOMS: atom_id res chain seq x y z
N MET A 1 -3.74 21.31 -2.67
CA MET A 1 -4.49 20.34 -3.51
C MET A 1 -4.96 19.24 -2.58
N SER A 2 -6.27 19.21 -2.31
CA SER A 2 -6.89 18.38 -1.28
C SER A 2 -6.80 16.90 -1.68
N GLY A 3 -6.02 16.11 -0.95
CA GLY A 3 -6.02 14.65 -1.09
C GLY A 3 -7.30 14.12 -0.46
N ALA A 4 -8.12 13.42 -1.25
CA ALA A 4 -9.35 12.80 -0.77
C ALA A 4 -9.01 11.81 0.35
N ARG A 5 -9.47 12.10 1.57
CA ARG A 5 -9.35 11.23 2.73
C ARG A 5 -10.52 10.25 2.69
N LEU A 6 -10.28 9.02 2.26
CA LEU A 6 -11.28 7.96 2.29
C LEU A 6 -11.38 7.43 3.73
N HIS A 7 -12.58 7.45 4.29
CA HIS A 7 -12.87 7.00 5.65
C HIS A 7 -13.93 5.91 5.61
N ILE A 8 -13.60 4.71 6.09
CA ILE A 8 -14.54 3.61 6.33
C ILE A 8 -14.51 3.34 7.83
N VAL A 9 -15.67 3.46 8.49
CA VAL A 9 -15.77 3.40 9.96
C VAL A 9 -16.72 2.27 10.35
N ALA A 10 -16.18 1.22 10.98
CA ALA A 10 -16.91 0.41 11.95
C ALA A 10 -16.57 0.97 13.34
N ALA A 11 -17.50 0.98 14.30
CA ALA A 11 -17.59 1.96 15.40
C ALA A 11 -16.29 2.31 16.18
N ASP A 12 -15.27 1.45 16.25
CA ASP A 12 -13.96 1.72 16.88
C ASP A 12 -12.74 1.27 16.03
N TYR A 13 -12.92 1.14 14.71
CA TYR A 13 -11.90 0.71 13.77
C TYR A 13 -11.83 1.67 12.58
N GLU A 14 -10.73 2.43 12.50
CA GLU A 14 -10.46 3.33 11.40
C GLU A 14 -9.41 2.73 10.45
N ILE A 15 -9.70 2.88 9.17
CA ILE A 15 -8.77 2.71 8.06
C ILE A 15 -8.63 4.08 7.40
N SER A 16 -7.40 4.56 7.26
CA SER A 16 -7.10 5.80 6.56
C SER A 16 -5.86 5.68 5.69
N PHE A 17 -5.79 6.52 4.67
CA PHE A 17 -4.67 6.58 3.74
C PHE A 17 -4.10 7.98 3.69
N GLU A 18 -2.78 8.08 3.55
CA GLU A 18 -2.10 9.34 3.24
C GLU A 18 -1.04 9.15 2.14
N PRO A 19 -0.79 10.16 1.29
CA PRO A 19 0.31 10.08 0.32
C PRO A 19 1.67 10.06 1.02
N SER A 20 2.55 9.15 0.60
CA SER A 20 3.96 9.22 0.97
C SER A 20 4.58 10.47 0.36
N ARG A 21 5.24 11.29 1.19
CA ARG A 21 5.98 12.48 0.74
C ARG A 21 7.38 12.16 0.21
N ARG A 22 7.76 10.88 0.19
CA ARG A 22 9.07 10.39 -0.24
C ARG A 22 8.90 9.33 -1.32
N ARG A 23 9.93 9.19 -2.17
CA ARG A 23 10.07 8.03 -3.05
C ARG A 23 10.24 6.78 -2.20
N VAL A 24 9.44 5.76 -2.45
CA VAL A 24 9.49 4.46 -1.77
C VAL A 24 9.91 3.41 -2.77
N ARG A 25 10.84 2.54 -2.39
CA ARG A 25 11.36 1.47 -3.23
C ARG A 25 11.36 0.15 -2.48
N VAL A 26 11.08 -0.93 -3.20
CA VAL A 26 11.10 -2.30 -2.69
C VAL A 26 12.12 -3.08 -3.48
N GLU A 27 13.08 -3.68 -2.79
CA GLU A 27 14.09 -4.55 -3.38
C GLU A 27 13.90 -5.97 -2.88
N PHE A 28 14.03 -6.94 -3.79
CA PHE A 28 14.07 -8.35 -3.46
C PHE A 28 15.16 -9.03 -4.30
N ASN A 29 16.08 -9.73 -3.65
CA ASN A 29 17.21 -10.40 -4.31
C ASN A 29 17.98 -9.51 -5.32
N GLY A 30 18.21 -8.25 -4.98
CA GLY A 30 18.93 -7.30 -5.83
C GLY A 30 18.11 -6.70 -6.98
N ALA A 31 16.82 -7.04 -7.10
CA ALA A 31 15.90 -6.50 -8.10
C ALA A 31 14.91 -5.52 -7.45
N TRP A 32 14.73 -4.35 -8.06
CA TRP A 32 13.71 -3.38 -7.66
C TRP A 32 12.32 -3.86 -8.08
N VAL A 33 11.53 -4.39 -7.16
CA VAL A 33 10.17 -4.88 -7.44
C VAL A 33 9.16 -3.74 -7.57
N ALA A 34 9.35 -2.66 -6.83
CA ALA A 34 8.52 -1.47 -6.91
C ALA A 34 9.34 -0.20 -6.69
N ASP A 35 8.97 0.87 -7.37
CA ASP A 35 9.59 2.18 -7.23
C ASP A 35 8.58 3.29 -7.52
N SER A 36 8.17 4.03 -6.49
CA SER A 36 7.07 4.97 -6.59
C SER A 36 7.33 6.27 -5.84
N THR A 37 6.90 7.38 -6.45
CA THR A 37 6.72 8.69 -5.78
C THR A 37 5.26 8.95 -5.41
N ARG A 38 4.38 7.98 -5.67
CA ARG A 38 2.92 8.04 -5.51
C ARG A 38 2.40 6.96 -4.55
N ALA A 39 3.28 6.29 -3.80
CA ALA A 39 2.89 5.30 -2.81
C ALA A 39 1.99 5.95 -1.73
N LEU A 40 1.01 5.18 -1.27
CA LEU A 40 0.17 5.53 -0.13
C LEU A 40 0.67 4.83 1.13
N ILE A 41 0.53 5.48 2.27
CA ILE A 41 0.69 4.88 3.59
C ILE A 41 -0.72 4.57 4.10
N LEU A 42 -0.99 3.29 4.31
CA LEU A 42 -2.19 2.81 4.98
C LEU A 42 -1.96 2.82 6.49
N HIS A 43 -2.86 3.46 7.21
CA HIS A 43 -2.97 3.38 8.66
C HIS A 43 -4.23 2.60 9.00
N GLU A 44 -4.05 1.48 9.67
CA GLU A 44 -5.13 0.61 10.10
C GLU A 44 -5.03 0.41 11.62
N THR A 45 -6.16 0.52 12.30
CA THR A 45 -6.21 0.53 13.77
C THR A 45 -5.55 -0.72 14.36
N ARG A 46 -4.56 -0.52 15.24
CA ARG A 46 -3.75 -1.57 15.90
C ARG A 46 -2.79 -2.35 14.98
N GLN A 47 -2.57 -1.90 13.75
CA GLN A 47 -1.57 -2.47 12.85
C GLN A 47 -0.42 -1.48 12.59
N PRO A 48 0.81 -1.96 12.33
CA PRO A 48 1.86 -1.12 11.76
C PRO A 48 1.41 -0.55 10.40
N PRO A 49 1.81 0.69 10.05
CA PRO A 49 1.49 1.24 8.74
C PRO A 49 2.05 0.39 7.59
N ALA A 50 1.28 0.29 6.51
CA ALA A 50 1.67 -0.46 5.31
C ALA A 50 1.80 0.47 4.10
N TYR A 51 2.73 0.17 3.19
CA TYR A 51 2.84 0.91 1.92
C TYR A 51 2.03 0.23 0.82
N TYR A 52 1.20 1.01 0.15
CA TYR A 52 0.46 0.60 -1.04
C TYR A 52 1.04 1.31 -2.26
N PHE A 53 1.38 0.54 -3.29
CA PHE A 53 1.95 1.05 -4.53
C PHE A 53 0.88 1.06 -5.62
N PRO A 54 0.80 2.12 -6.45
CA PRO A 54 0.09 2.03 -7.73
C PRO A 54 0.65 0.85 -8.54
N ARG A 55 -0.22 0.06 -9.17
CA ARG A 55 0.20 -1.17 -9.86
C ARG A 55 1.19 -0.87 -11.00
N GLU A 56 1.05 0.27 -11.65
CA GLU A 56 1.94 0.72 -12.71
C GLU A 56 3.36 1.08 -12.23
N ASP A 57 3.56 1.30 -10.93
CA ASP A 57 4.87 1.54 -10.32
C ASP A 57 5.52 0.23 -9.79
N VAL A 58 4.87 -0.92 -10.04
CA VAL A 58 5.33 -2.25 -9.66
C VAL A 58 5.74 -3.04 -10.90
N GLN A 59 6.90 -3.69 -10.86
CA GLN A 59 7.36 -4.59 -11.91
C GLN A 59 6.58 -5.90 -11.90
N MET A 60 5.34 -5.87 -12.38
CA MET A 60 4.40 -7.00 -12.34
C MET A 60 4.90 -8.26 -13.05
N ALA A 61 5.84 -8.14 -14.00
CA ALA A 61 6.48 -9.28 -14.66
C ALA A 61 7.37 -10.13 -13.72
N LEU A 62 7.78 -9.58 -12.58
CA LEU A 62 8.53 -10.28 -11.54
C LEU A 62 7.61 -11.02 -10.54
N LEU A 63 6.29 -10.92 -10.71
CA LEU A 63 5.30 -11.42 -9.75
C LEU A 63 4.42 -12.48 -10.41
N GLU A 64 4.14 -13.55 -9.67
CA GLU A 64 3.18 -14.57 -10.05
C GLU A 64 2.00 -14.55 -9.07
N LYS A 65 0.78 -14.69 -9.59
CA LYS A 65 -0.41 -14.80 -8.76
C LYS A 65 -0.42 -16.16 -8.05
N THR A 66 -0.55 -16.15 -6.74
CA THR A 66 -0.77 -17.36 -5.94
C THR A 66 -2.27 -17.62 -5.71
N SER A 67 -2.60 -18.82 -5.24
CA SER A 67 -3.95 -19.21 -4.83
C SER A 67 -4.32 -18.79 -3.40
N GLN A 68 -3.37 -18.22 -2.64
CA GLN A 68 -3.60 -17.82 -1.26
C GLN A 68 -4.57 -16.63 -1.19
N VAL A 69 -5.59 -16.75 -0.34
CA VAL A 69 -6.57 -15.70 -0.07
C VAL A 69 -6.73 -15.54 1.43
N THR A 70 -6.77 -14.30 1.89
CA THR A 70 -7.12 -13.94 3.27
C THR A 70 -8.31 -12.99 3.25
N HIS A 71 -9.02 -12.90 4.36
CA HIS A 71 -10.18 -12.03 4.52
C HIS A 71 -9.89 -11.00 5.63
N CYS A 72 -9.98 -9.71 5.29
CA CYS A 72 -10.06 -8.65 6.28
C CYS A 72 -11.55 -8.34 6.51
N PRO A 73 -12.07 -8.44 7.75
CA PRO A 73 -13.48 -8.25 8.07
C PRO A 73 -13.99 -6.82 7.88
#